data_AF-A0A970WN11-F1
#
_entry.id   AF-A0A970WN11-F1
#
_cell.length_a   1.000
_cell.length_b   1.000
_cell.length_c   1.000
_cell.angle_alpha   90.00
_cell.angle_beta   90.00
_cell.angle_gamma   90.00
#
_symmetry.space_group_name_H-M   'P 1'
#
loop_
_entity.id
_entity.type
_entity.pdbx_description
1 polymer ?
#
loop_
_entity_poly.entity_id
_entity_poly.type
_entity_poly.pdbx_seq_one_letter_code
_entity_poly.pdbx_strand_id
1 'polypeptide(L)'
;MASKTTNRLLRGLLLSLGFKKQAVVDNNYRVFRHAESDCVAILPDNRDDHPARQADIAGLRDYLHQTGHLSEEEFDTYLRDGILPAA
;
A
#
# COMPACT_ATOMS: atom_id res chain seq x y z
N MET A 1 12.62 -2.07 16.65
CA MET A 1 12.67 -0.67 16.18
C MET A 1 11.35 -0.40 15.47
N ALA A 2 10.54 0.56 15.93
CA ALA A 2 9.32 0.91 15.22
C ALA A 2 9.70 1.76 14.01
N SER A 3 9.99 1.13 12.86
CA SER A 3 9.94 1.84 11.60
C SER A 3 8.52 2.39 11.48
N LYS A 4 8.36 3.72 11.61
CA LYS A 4 7.06 4.37 11.46
C LYS A 4 6.67 4.29 10.00
N THR A 5 6.10 3.17 9.58
CA THR A 5 5.49 3.01 8.24
C THR A 5 4.57 4.20 8.00
N THR A 6 4.83 4.95 6.94
CA THR A 6 4.07 6.15 6.60
C THR A 6 3.06 5.86 5.50
N ASN A 7 2.05 6.71 5.36
CA ASN A 7 1.11 6.60 4.24
C ASN A 7 1.82 6.78 2.88
N ARG A 8 2.92 7.55 2.84
CA ARG A 8 3.76 7.66 1.64
C ARG A 8 4.35 6.30 1.25
N LEU A 9 4.86 5.53 2.22
CA LEU A 9 5.45 4.22 1.96
C LEU A 9 4.40 3.23 1.42
N LEU A 10 3.22 3.16 2.04
CA LEU A 10 2.14 2.26 1.59
C LEU A 10 1.65 2.58 0.17
N ARG A 11 1.56 3.87 -0.19
CA ARG A 11 1.19 4.25 -1.55
C ARG A 11 2.32 4.03 -2.54
N GLY A 12 3.57 4.22 -2.11
CA GLY A 12 4.75 3.86 -2.89
C GLY A 12 4.72 2.39 -3.29
N LEU A 13 4.39 1.52 -2.33
CA LEU A 13 4.21 0.09 -2.58
C LEU A 13 3.18 -0.16 -3.68
N LEU A 14 1.97 0.37 -3.53
CA LEU A 14 0.90 0.20 -4.52
C LEU A 14 1.32 0.67 -5.92
N LEU A 15 1.98 1.82 -6.02
CA LEU A 15 2.47 2.34 -7.30
C LEU A 15 3.53 1.42 -7.92
N SER A 16 4.45 0.89 -7.12
CA SER A 16 5.48 -0.06 -7.58
C SER A 16 4.89 -1.40 -8.02
N LEU A 17 3.77 -1.81 -7.42
CA LEU A 17 3.00 -2.99 -7.82
C LEU A 17 2.07 -2.72 -9.02
N GLY A 18 2.19 -1.57 -9.69
CA GLY A 18 1.42 -1.25 -10.89
C GLY A 18 0.02 -0.67 -10.65
N PHE A 19 -0.38 -0.44 -9.39
CA PHE A 19 -1.64 0.27 -9.12
C PHE A 19 -1.51 1.73 -9.55
N LYS A 20 -2.61 2.29 -10.08
CA LYS A 20 -2.67 3.69 -10.52
C LYS A 20 -3.61 4.48 -9.62
N LYS A 21 -3.19 5.71 -9.32
CA LYS A 21 -4.04 6.71 -8.64
C LYS A 21 -5.28 6.98 -9.47
N GLN A 22 -6.44 6.92 -8.84
CA GLN A 22 -7.75 7.25 -9.39
C GLN A 22 -8.35 8.44 -8.61
N ALA A 23 -9.68 8.51 -8.57
CA ALA A 23 -10.42 9.55 -7.89
C ALA A 23 -10.07 9.65 -6.39
N VAL A 24 -10.16 10.88 -5.89
CA VAL A 24 -10.27 11.13 -4.45
C VAL A 24 -11.72 10.90 -4.05
N VAL A 25 -11.93 10.15 -2.98
CA VAL A 25 -13.22 9.89 -2.35
C VAL A 25 -13.29 10.59 -1.00
N ASP A 26 -14.43 10.48 -0.33
CA ASP A 26 -14.73 11.17 0.93
C ASP A 26 -13.59 11.12 1.94
N ASN A 27 -13.46 12.20 2.71
CA ASN A 27 -12.44 12.37 3.75
C ASN A 27 -10.98 12.34 3.24
N ASN A 28 -10.71 12.75 1.99
CA ASN A 28 -9.38 12.79 1.37
C ASN A 28 -8.69 11.42 1.27
N TYR A 29 -9.48 10.38 1.04
CA TYR A 29 -8.96 9.07 0.66
C TYR A 29 -8.81 9.01 -0.86
N ARG A 30 -7.82 8.28 -1.35
CA ARG A 30 -7.60 8.07 -2.77
C ARG A 30 -7.72 6.60 -3.12
N VAL A 31 -8.40 6.35 -4.23
CA VAL A 31 -8.54 5.03 -4.82
C VAL A 31 -7.30 4.70 -5.65
N PHE A 32 -6.78 3.49 -5.50
CA PHE A 32 -5.68 2.90 -6.25
C PHE A 32 -6.23 1.68 -6.97
N ARG A 33 -6.18 1.64 -8.30
CA ARG A 33 -6.68 0.51 -9.09
C ARG A 33 -5.57 -0.16 -9.87
N HIS A 34 -5.49 -1.47 -9.80
CA HIS A 34 -4.63 -2.29 -10.66
C HIS A 34 -5.43 -2.71 -11.90
N ALA A 35 -4.92 -2.39 -13.09
CA ALA A 35 -5.69 -2.56 -14.33
C ALA A 35 -5.85 -4.03 -14.74
N GLU A 36 -4.85 -4.86 -14.46
CA GLU A 36 -4.82 -6.25 -14.95
C GLU A 36 -5.60 -7.22 -14.05
N SER A 37 -5.71 -6.92 -12.76
CA SER A 37 -6.34 -7.78 -11.76
C SER A 37 -7.66 -7.22 -11.22
N ASP A 38 -8.09 -6.07 -11.74
CA ASP A 38 -9.23 -5.28 -11.27
C ASP A 38 -9.24 -4.97 -9.76
N CYS A 39 -8.08 -5.06 -9.13
CA CYS A 39 -7.92 -4.87 -7.71
C CYS A 39 -7.99 -3.39 -7.32
N VAL A 40 -8.65 -3.10 -6.20
CA VAL A 40 -8.84 -1.74 -5.68
C VAL A 40 -8.36 -1.63 -4.23
N ALA A 41 -7.51 -0.66 -3.96
CA ALA A 41 -7.09 -0.28 -2.62
C ALA A 41 -7.43 1.19 -2.34
N ILE A 42 -7.73 1.54 -1.09
CA ILE A 42 -8.11 2.90 -0.69
C ILE A 42 -7.20 3.34 0.44
N LEU A 43 -6.47 4.44 0.27
CA LEU A 43 -5.52 4.96 1.27
C LEU A 43 -5.65 6.48 1.42
N PRO A 44 -5.28 7.06 2.58
CA PRO A 44 -5.26 8.51 2.78
C PRO A 44 -4.33 9.25 1.80
N ASP A 45 -4.81 10.33 1.18
CA ASP A 45 -4.06 11.10 0.17
C ASP A 45 -3.30 12.30 0.73
N ASN A 46 -3.72 12.83 1.88
CA ASN A 46 -3.26 14.12 2.42
C ASN A 46 -2.31 14.00 3.63
N ARG A 47 -1.78 12.80 3.92
CA ARG A 47 -1.06 12.47 5.16
C ARG A 47 0.21 11.66 4.94
N ASP A 48 0.96 12.04 3.92
CA ASP A 48 2.18 11.37 3.47
C ASP A 48 3.17 11.04 4.58
N ASP A 49 3.53 12.05 5.37
CA ASP A 49 4.55 11.95 6.41
C ASP A 49 3.97 11.48 7.76
N HIS A 50 2.65 11.28 7.84
CA HIS A 50 2.04 10.70 9.03
C HIS A 50 2.23 9.18 9.05
N PRO A 51 2.38 8.60 10.24
CA PRO A 51 2.30 7.15 10.41
C PRO A 51 0.98 6.62 9.83
N ALA A 52 1.07 5.52 9.07
CA ALA A 52 -0.09 4.75 8.67
C ALA A 52 -0.72 4.09 9.90
N ARG A 53 -2.04 3.93 9.90
CA ARG A 53 -2.73 3.23 10.99
C ARG A 53 -2.40 1.74 10.90
N GLN A 54 -2.27 1.06 12.04
CA GLN A 54 -2.00 -0.37 12.06
C GLN A 54 -3.05 -1.18 11.31
N ALA A 55 -4.32 -0.76 11.37
CA ALA A 55 -5.41 -1.36 10.60
C ALA A 55 -5.22 -1.20 9.08
N ASP A 56 -4.74 -0.06 8.61
CA ASP A 56 -4.49 0.18 7.17
C ASP A 56 -3.32 -0.67 6.69
N ILE A 57 -2.28 -0.84 7.51
CA ILE A 57 -1.11 -1.69 7.22
C ILE A 57 -1.55 -3.16 7.13
N ALA A 58 -2.23 -3.67 8.15
CA ALA A 58 -2.68 -5.06 8.19
C ALA A 58 -3.67 -5.36 7.05
N GLY A 59 -4.65 -4.47 6.84
CA GLY A 59 -5.62 -4.63 5.76
C GLY A 59 -4.99 -4.64 4.38
N LEU A 60 -3.98 -3.79 4.14
CA LEU A 60 -3.26 -3.77 2.87
C LEU A 60 -2.42 -5.03 2.67
N ARG A 61 -1.74 -5.51 3.71
CA ARG A 61 -0.95 -6.73 3.69
C ARG A 61 -1.81 -7.93 3.31
N ASP A 62 -2.89 -8.15 4.05
CA ASP A 62 -3.78 -9.29 3.84
C ASP A 62 -4.43 -9.22 2.45
N TYR A 63 -4.79 -8.02 2.00
CA TYR A 63 -5.35 -7.80 0.66
C TYR A 63 -4.37 -8.13 -0.47
N LEU A 64 -3.12 -7.64 -0.39
CA LEU A 64 -2.10 -7.90 -1.41
C LEU A 64 -1.71 -9.38 -1.45
N HIS A 65 -1.67 -10.04 -0.29
CA HIS A 65 -1.44 -11.48 -0.19
C HIS A 65 -2.56 -12.28 -0.84
N GLN A 66 -3.82 -12.00 -0.48
CA GLN A 66 -4.99 -12.71 -1.03
C GLN A 66 -5.16 -12.52 -2.53
N THR A 67 -4.78 -11.36 -3.05
CA THR A 67 -4.86 -11.04 -4.48
C THR A 67 -3.63 -11.47 -5.27
N GLY A 68 -2.63 -12.05 -4.61
CA GLY A 68 -1.41 -12.57 -5.24
C GLY A 68 -0.45 -11.50 -5.77
N HIS A 69 -0.60 -10.24 -5.36
CA HIS A 69 0.30 -9.15 -5.80
C HIS A 69 1.59 -9.09 -4.99
N LEU A 70 1.56 -9.55 -3.74
CA LEU A 70 2.72 -9.56 -2.85
C LEU A 70 2.50 -10.55 -1.70
N SER A 71 3.48 -11.39 -1.38
CA SER A 71 3.43 -12.23 -0.18
C SER A 71 3.62 -11.41 1.11
N GLU A 72 3.24 -11.98 2.25
CA GLU A 72 3.43 -11.32 3.56
C GLU A 72 4.91 -11.02 3.86
N GLU A 73 5.81 -11.93 3.49
CA GLU A 73 7.26 -11.77 3.72
C GLU A 73 7.86 -10.65 2.86
N GLU A 74 7.43 -10.53 1.60
CA GLU A 74 7.87 -9.46 0.70
C GLU A 74 7.30 -8.10 1.15
N PHE A 75 6.07 -8.08 1.66
CA PHE A 75 5.46 -6.89 2.24
C PHE A 75 6.25 -6.40 3.46
N ASP A 76 6.57 -7.29 4.39
CA ASP A 76 7.34 -6.94 5.60
C ASP A 76 8.77 -6.50 5.25
N THR A 77 9.38 -7.14 4.25
CA THR A 77 10.68 -6.73 3.70
C THR A 77 10.61 -5.34 3.12
N TYR A 78 9.58 -5.03 2.32
CA TYR A 78 9.37 -3.70 1.77
C TYR A 78 9.18 -2.66 2.87
N LEU A 79 8.41 -2.96 3.91
CA LEU A 79 8.20 -2.02 5.02
C LEU A 79 9.49 -1.74 5.83
N ARG A 80 10.38 -2.72 5.91
CA ARG A 80 11.66 -2.59 6.63
C ARG A 80 12.71 -1.86 5.79
N ASP A 81 12.86 -2.27 4.53
CA ASP A 81 14.01 -1.94 3.70
C ASP A 81 13.66 -0.95 2.57
N GLY A 82 12.36 -0.71 2.31
CA GLY A 82 11.87 0.17 1.24
C GLY A 82 12.06 -0.40 -0.17
N ILE A 83 12.46 -1.66 -0.27
CA ILE A 83 12.85 -2.35 -1.50
C ILE A 83 11.87 -3.49 -1.74
N LEU A 84 11.27 -3.53 -2.93
CA LEU A 84 10.56 -4.72 -3.38
C LEU A 84 11.60 -5.76 -3.79
N PRO A 85 11.54 -6.99 -3.28
CA PRO A 85 12.37 -8.06 -3.79
C PRO A 85 12.08 -8.24 -5.29
N ALA A 86 13.14 -8.43 -6.07
CA ALA A 86 12.99 -8.71 -7.49
C ALA A 86 12.23 -10.04 -7.65
N ALA A 87 11.09 -9.98 -8.33
CA ALA A 87 10.30 -11.15 -8.71
C ALA A 87 11.08 -12.09 -9.64
#